data_AF-A0A7S3FA23-F1
#
_entry.id   AF-A0A7S3FA23-F1
#
_cell.length_a   1.000
_cell.length_b   1.000
_cell.length_c   1.000
_cell.angle_alpha   90.00
_cell.angle_beta   90.00
_cell.angle_gamma   90.00
#
_symmetry.space_group_name_H-M   'P 1'
#
loop_
_entity.id
_entity.type
_entity.pdbx_description
1 polymer ?
#
loop_
_entity_poly.entity_id
_entity_poly.type
_entity_poly.pdbx_seq_one_letter_code
_entity_poly.pdbx_strand_id
1 'polypeptide(L)'
;MSDLLDGATLSTSFNVKSKLELMFQQVAKVIKTRNERQAERDVFFISIGGWDMHNEVVQALETKLEQVDKAVQLFVGEMRLQGVWDSVVIQQASEFGRNLASNARGTDHGWGGNVFVMGGRVNGSRIHGVYPDSMKGNSLYCMRGGQGRVIPTMGWEGVWKPLAQWLGVEDARMSEIMPNHDRFPDEQLLTKEQVFA
;
A
#
# COMPACT_ATOMS: atom_id res chain seq x y z
N MET A 1 13.89 24.16 -8.19
CA MET A 1 13.14 23.12 -7.45
C MET A 1 13.38 23.22 -5.94
N SER A 2 14.63 23.31 -5.46
CA SER A 2 14.93 23.47 -4.01
C SER A 2 14.17 24.65 -3.40
N ASP A 3 14.35 25.85 -3.95
CA ASP A 3 13.73 27.08 -3.43
C ASP A 3 12.20 27.01 -3.35
N LEU A 4 11.57 26.32 -4.30
CA LEU A 4 10.11 26.13 -4.34
C LEU A 4 9.63 25.21 -3.21
N LEU A 5 10.38 24.14 -2.91
CA LEU A 5 10.07 23.19 -1.84
C LEU A 5 10.45 23.75 -0.46
N ASP A 6 11.48 24.58 -0.39
CA ASP A 6 11.90 25.26 0.83
C ASP A 6 10.88 26.31 1.26
N GLY A 7 10.22 26.99 0.31
CA GLY A 7 9.09 27.89 0.55
C GLY A 7 7.75 27.21 0.82
N ALA A 8 7.62 25.89 0.59
CA ALA A 8 6.37 25.16 0.78
C ALA A 8 6.13 24.84 2.27
N THR A 9 5.34 25.68 2.93
CA THR A 9 4.91 25.48 4.31
C THR A 9 3.67 24.59 4.39
N LEU A 10 3.75 23.54 5.21
CA LEU A 10 2.65 22.63 5.51
C LEU A 10 1.85 23.12 6.72
N SER A 11 0.56 22.82 6.76
CA SER A 11 -0.30 23.17 7.90
C SER A 11 -0.18 22.16 9.05
N THR A 12 0.10 20.91 8.72
CA THR A 12 0.34 19.82 9.66
C THR A 12 1.77 19.87 10.16
N SER A 13 1.96 19.88 11.49
CA SER A 13 3.28 19.64 12.06
C SER A 13 3.58 18.14 12.07
N PHE A 14 4.48 17.70 11.21
CA PHE A 14 4.88 16.30 11.12
C PHE A 14 5.68 15.83 12.34
N ASN A 15 6.38 16.73 13.04
CA ASN A 15 7.23 16.41 14.21
C ASN A 15 8.05 15.13 14.00
N VAL A 16 8.80 15.07 12.90
CA VAL A 16 9.37 13.83 12.33
C VAL A 16 10.11 12.98 13.37
N LYS A 17 9.63 11.76 13.58
CA LYS A 17 10.20 10.70 14.43
C LYS A 17 10.60 9.46 13.65
N SER A 18 10.16 9.31 12.41
CA SER A 18 10.50 8.18 11.54
C SER A 18 10.88 8.61 10.13
N LYS A 19 11.65 7.75 9.42
CA LYS A 19 11.98 7.99 8.00
C LYS A 19 10.72 8.05 7.13
N LEU A 20 9.68 7.29 7.48
CA LEU A 20 8.42 7.28 6.74
C LEU A 20 7.69 8.62 6.86
N GLU A 21 7.65 9.20 8.06
CA GLU A 21 7.10 10.54 8.28
C GLU A 21 7.87 11.61 7.50
N LEU A 22 9.21 11.52 7.45
CA LEU A 22 10.03 12.45 6.65
C LEU A 22 9.68 12.37 5.16
N MET A 23 9.57 11.17 4.61
CA MET A 23 9.24 10.99 3.20
C MET A 23 7.83 11.50 2.90
N PHE A 24 6.83 11.20 3.74
CA PHE A 24 5.49 11.74 3.56
C PHE A 24 5.44 13.27 3.70
N GLN A 25 6.24 13.86 4.59
CA GLN A 25 6.39 15.31 4.68
C GLN A 25 6.94 15.90 3.37
N GLN A 26 7.96 15.27 2.78
CA GLN A 26 8.53 15.70 1.50
C GLN A 26 7.51 15.58 0.37
N VAL A 27 6.79 14.45 0.29
CA VAL A 27 5.71 14.26 -0.69
C VAL A 27 4.63 15.33 -0.53
N ALA A 28 4.22 15.64 0.70
CA ALA A 28 3.23 16.68 0.96
C ALA A 28 3.68 18.07 0.49
N LYS A 29 4.98 18.40 0.61
CA LYS A 29 5.55 19.64 0.07
C LYS A 29 5.56 19.65 -1.46
N VAL A 30 5.92 18.53 -2.09
CA VAL A 30 5.88 18.43 -3.55
C VAL A 30 4.44 18.59 -4.06
N ILE A 31 3.47 17.95 -3.42
CA ILE A 31 2.04 18.11 -3.74
C ILE A 31 1.59 19.57 -3.51
N LYS A 32 2.04 20.23 -2.45
CA LYS A 32 1.70 21.64 -2.17
C LYS A 32 2.05 22.57 -3.33
N THR A 33 3.15 22.29 -4.03
CA THR A 33 3.68 23.10 -5.13
C THR A 33 3.19 22.66 -6.52
N ARG A 34 2.17 21.80 -6.57
CA ARG A 34 1.63 21.23 -7.81
C ARG A 34 1.21 22.27 -8.85
N ASN A 35 0.68 23.42 -8.41
CA ASN A 35 0.17 24.46 -9.33
C ASN A 35 1.34 25.18 -10.00
N GLU A 36 2.37 25.53 -9.22
CA GLU A 36 3.60 26.17 -9.70
C GLU A 36 4.40 25.24 -10.61
N ARG A 37 4.36 23.93 -10.33
CA ARG A 37 4.96 22.90 -11.19
C ARG A 37 4.10 22.51 -12.39
N GLN A 38 2.85 22.98 -12.45
CA GLN A 38 1.87 22.57 -13.47
C GLN A 38 1.73 21.04 -13.57
N ALA A 39 1.75 20.35 -12.42
CA ALA A 39 1.72 18.90 -12.38
C ALA A 39 0.33 18.37 -12.76
N GLU A 40 0.24 17.59 -13.83
CA GLU A 40 -0.98 16.88 -14.22
C GLU A 40 -1.17 15.59 -13.41
N ARG A 41 -0.07 14.84 -13.21
CA ARG A 41 -0.01 13.61 -12.43
C ARG A 41 1.36 13.54 -11.76
N ASP A 42 1.37 13.29 -10.46
CA ASP A 42 2.59 12.95 -9.73
C ASP A 42 2.50 11.51 -9.21
N VAL A 43 3.60 10.77 -9.32
CA VAL A 43 3.75 9.44 -8.73
C VAL A 43 4.93 9.48 -7.77
N PHE A 44 4.70 9.04 -6.55
CA PHE A 44 5.71 9.00 -5.50
C PHE A 44 5.93 7.55 -5.06
N PHE A 45 7.19 7.15 -4.99
CA PHE A 45 7.59 5.89 -4.38
C PHE A 45 8.35 6.20 -3.09
N ILE A 46 7.80 5.73 -1.97
CA ILE A 46 8.42 5.84 -0.65
C ILE A 46 8.46 4.45 -0.03
N SER A 47 9.49 4.15 0.76
CA SER A 47 9.70 2.80 1.30
C SER A 47 10.20 2.80 2.73
N ILE A 48 9.60 1.92 3.53
CA ILE A 48 10.07 1.63 4.89
C ILE A 48 10.59 0.19 4.92
N GLY A 49 11.87 0.04 5.21
CA GLY A 49 12.51 -1.27 5.35
C GLY A 49 12.43 -1.87 6.76
N GLY A 50 13.03 -3.04 6.92
CA GLY A 50 13.14 -3.75 8.20
C GLY A 50 11.95 -4.64 8.54
N TRP A 51 11.25 -5.16 7.54
CA TRP A 51 10.13 -6.11 7.72
C TRP A 51 10.56 -7.58 7.64
N ASP A 52 11.77 -7.84 7.13
CA ASP A 52 12.38 -9.17 7.02
C ASP A 52 13.09 -9.60 8.32
N MET A 53 12.38 -9.45 9.44
CA MET A 53 12.90 -9.77 10.76
C MET A 53 12.57 -11.21 11.15
N HIS A 54 13.56 -12.03 11.50
CA HIS A 54 13.33 -13.45 11.87
C HIS A 54 13.29 -13.70 13.39
N ASN A 55 13.28 -12.64 14.19
CA ASN A 55 13.14 -12.67 15.64
C ASN A 55 12.29 -11.49 16.13
N GLU A 56 11.74 -11.58 17.35
CA GLU A 56 11.05 -10.49 18.04
C GLU A 56 9.94 -9.83 17.19
N VAL A 57 9.29 -10.64 16.35
CA VAL A 57 8.38 -10.18 15.29
C VAL A 57 7.21 -9.38 15.86
N VAL A 58 6.70 -9.75 17.03
CA VAL A 58 5.58 -9.05 17.66
C VAL A 58 5.95 -7.62 18.04
N GLN A 59 7.02 -7.43 18.82
CA GLN A 59 7.47 -6.11 19.27
C GLN A 59 7.86 -5.22 18.09
N ALA A 60 8.52 -5.81 17.10
CA ALA A 60 8.93 -5.08 15.92
C ALA A 60 7.72 -4.71 15.03
N LEU A 61 6.71 -5.58 14.89
CA LEU A 61 5.47 -5.24 14.19
C LEU A 61 4.69 -4.14 14.91
N GLU A 62 4.58 -4.17 16.24
CA GLU A 62 3.91 -3.11 17.02
C GLU A 62 4.55 -1.75 16.71
N THR A 63 5.88 -1.67 16.81
CA THR A 63 6.63 -0.43 16.51
C THR A 63 6.46 0.02 15.06
N LYS A 64 6.54 -0.93 14.11
CA LYS A 64 6.47 -0.62 12.68
C LYS A 64 5.07 -0.20 12.24
N LEU A 65 4.04 -0.85 12.75
CA LEU A 65 2.65 -0.53 12.46
C LEU A 65 2.27 0.83 13.07
N GLU A 66 2.77 1.18 14.26
CA GLU A 66 2.61 2.51 14.84
C GLU A 66 3.27 3.60 13.95
N GLN A 67 4.48 3.33 13.43
CA GLN A 67 5.15 4.24 12.49
C GLN A 67 4.34 4.43 11.20
N VAL A 68 3.78 3.35 10.64
CA VAL A 68 2.93 3.42 9.44
C VAL A 68 1.66 4.20 9.72
N ASP A 69 0.93 3.84 10.79
CA ASP A 69 -0.32 4.50 11.19
C ASP A 69 -0.10 6.00 11.38
N LYS A 70 0.94 6.38 12.14
CA LYS A 70 1.21 7.79 12.43
C LYS A 70 1.58 8.57 11.17
N ALA A 71 2.44 8.02 10.32
CA ALA A 71 2.88 8.70 9.11
C ALA A 71 1.72 8.90 8.12
N VAL A 72 0.88 7.87 7.94
CA VAL A 72 -0.32 7.95 7.10
C VAL A 72 -1.32 8.96 7.67
N GLN A 73 -1.57 8.94 8.99
CA GLN A 73 -2.47 9.89 9.65
C GLN A 73 -2.05 11.36 9.39
N LEU A 74 -0.76 11.67 9.57
CA LEU A 74 -0.21 13.00 9.34
C LEU A 74 -0.36 13.42 7.87
N PHE A 75 -0.04 12.53 6.94
CA PHE A 75 -0.15 12.79 5.52
C PHE A 75 -1.60 13.02 5.08
N VAL A 76 -2.53 12.17 5.52
CA VAL A 76 -3.97 12.34 5.24
C VAL A 76 -4.49 13.66 5.78
N GLY A 77 -4.11 14.02 7.01
CA GLY A 77 -4.45 15.31 7.61
C GLY A 77 -3.98 16.49 6.76
N GLU A 78 -2.73 16.44 6.30
CA GLU A 78 -2.16 17.48 5.44
C GLU A 78 -2.85 17.56 4.07
N MET A 79 -3.12 16.43 3.42
CA MET A 79 -3.81 16.42 2.12
C MET A 79 -5.23 16.98 2.22
N ARG A 80 -5.93 16.76 3.35
CA ARG A 80 -7.23 17.37 3.63
C ARG A 80 -7.12 18.88 3.83
N LEU A 81 -6.14 19.35 4.60
CA LEU A 81 -5.90 20.78 4.81
C LEU A 81 -5.47 21.51 3.53
N GLN A 82 -4.78 20.81 2.63
CA GLN A 82 -4.46 21.31 1.30
C GLN A 82 -5.63 21.27 0.30
N GLY A 83 -6.77 20.67 0.67
CA GLY A 83 -7.95 20.56 -0.18
C GLY A 83 -7.80 19.59 -1.36
N VAL A 84 -6.91 18.60 -1.26
CA VAL A 84 -6.59 17.67 -2.36
C VAL A 84 -6.71 16.19 -2.00
N TRP A 85 -7.25 15.87 -0.82
CA TRP A 85 -7.41 14.49 -0.40
C TRP A 85 -8.18 13.62 -1.41
N ASP A 86 -9.17 14.21 -2.07
CA ASP A 86 -9.97 13.56 -3.11
C ASP A 86 -9.18 13.28 -4.41
N SER A 87 -8.00 13.87 -4.55
CA SER A 87 -7.08 13.65 -5.69
C SER A 87 -5.87 12.79 -5.32
N VAL A 88 -5.88 12.13 -4.16
CA VAL A 88 -4.75 11.34 -3.65
C VAL A 88 -5.18 9.89 -3.45
N VAL A 89 -4.35 8.97 -3.95
CA VAL A 89 -4.42 7.53 -3.68
C VAL A 89 -3.08 7.09 -3.08
N ILE A 90 -3.16 6.37 -1.96
CA ILE A 90 -2.05 5.67 -1.33
C ILE A 90 -2.30 4.18 -1.55
N GLN A 91 -1.36 3.53 -2.21
CA GLN A 91 -1.35 2.09 -2.42
C GLN A 91 -0.10 1.50 -1.76
N GLN A 92 -0.31 0.62 -0.79
CA GLN A 92 0.78 -0.10 -0.15
C GLN A 92 1.08 -1.40 -0.90
N ALA A 93 2.34 -1.79 -0.92
CA ALA A 93 2.80 -3.04 -1.51
C ALA A 93 3.93 -3.63 -0.66
N SER A 94 4.10 -4.95 -0.70
CA SER A 94 5.20 -5.67 -0.05
C SER A 94 5.65 -6.83 -0.94
N GLU A 95 6.96 -7.10 -1.02
CA GLU A 95 7.52 -8.17 -1.85
C GLU A 95 7.20 -9.57 -1.32
N PHE A 96 6.84 -9.69 -0.05
CA PHE A 96 6.49 -10.95 0.59
C PHE A 96 5.40 -10.78 1.66
N GLY A 97 4.70 -11.89 1.93
CA GLY A 97 3.87 -12.07 3.12
C GLY A 97 4.61 -12.84 4.19
N ARG A 98 3.97 -13.08 5.34
CA ARG A 98 4.54 -13.90 6.42
C ARG A 98 3.64 -15.06 6.77
N ASN A 99 4.27 -16.18 7.10
CA ASN A 99 3.59 -17.28 7.76
C ASN A 99 3.02 -16.79 9.09
N LEU A 100 1.81 -17.25 9.40
CA LEU A 100 1.10 -16.87 10.62
C LEU A 100 1.48 -17.76 11.81
N ALA A 101 2.08 -18.93 11.58
CA ALA A 101 2.63 -19.74 12.67
C ALA A 101 4.09 -19.37 12.96
N SER A 102 4.46 -19.47 14.24
CA SER A 102 5.81 -19.24 14.71
C SER A 102 6.76 -20.40 14.38
N ASN A 103 8.01 -20.08 14.06
CA ASN A 103 9.14 -21.01 13.97
C ASN A 103 10.15 -20.76 15.13
N ALA A 104 9.61 -20.53 16.33
CA ALA A 104 10.26 -20.12 17.59
C ALA A 104 10.26 -18.60 17.81
N ARG A 105 11.33 -17.88 17.46
CA ARG A 105 11.44 -16.44 17.74
C ARG A 105 10.79 -15.55 16.68
N GLY A 106 10.39 -16.12 15.54
CA GLY A 106 9.77 -15.38 14.45
C GLY A 106 8.85 -16.24 13.60
N THR A 107 8.72 -15.89 12.32
CA THR A 107 7.96 -16.64 11.32
C THR A 107 8.70 -16.64 9.99
N ASP A 108 8.47 -17.64 9.14
CA ASP A 108 9.02 -17.69 7.78
C ASP A 108 8.23 -16.78 6.81
N HIS A 109 8.79 -16.58 5.61
CA HIS A 109 8.08 -15.94 4.51
C HIS A 109 6.85 -16.75 4.09
N GLY A 110 5.80 -16.04 3.72
CA GLY A 110 4.51 -16.57 3.28
C GLY A 110 4.10 -16.01 1.93
N TRP A 111 3.14 -16.67 1.29
CA TRP A 111 2.66 -16.30 -0.03
C TRP A 111 1.58 -15.21 0.03
N GLY A 112 0.76 -15.21 1.09
CA GLY A 112 -0.27 -14.22 1.34
C GLY A 112 0.12 -13.17 2.37
N GLY A 113 -0.35 -11.96 2.13
CA GLY A 113 -0.26 -10.82 3.02
C GLY A 113 -1.43 -9.88 2.77
N ASN A 114 -1.50 -8.79 3.54
CA ASN A 114 -2.48 -7.75 3.33
C ASN A 114 -1.86 -6.62 2.50
N VAL A 115 -2.65 -6.11 1.56
CA VAL A 115 -2.37 -4.88 0.81
C VAL A 115 -3.55 -3.95 1.08
N PHE A 116 -3.26 -2.66 1.27
CA PHE A 116 -4.31 -1.65 1.35
C PHE A 116 -4.17 -0.59 0.26
N VAL A 117 -5.32 -0.11 -0.19
CA VAL A 117 -5.47 1.07 -1.06
C VAL A 117 -6.42 2.02 -0.35
N MET A 118 -6.04 3.30 -0.24
CA MET A 118 -6.84 4.33 0.41
C MET A 118 -6.69 5.67 -0.30
N GLY A 119 -7.71 6.51 -0.23
CA GLY A 119 -7.74 7.82 -0.87
C GLY A 119 -9.08 8.50 -0.65
N GLY A 120 -9.21 9.78 -0.97
CA GLY A 120 -10.47 10.51 -0.76
C GLY A 120 -11.62 10.02 -1.63
N ARG A 121 -11.30 9.54 -2.83
CA ARG A 121 -12.28 9.01 -3.81
C ARG A 121 -12.27 7.50 -3.98
N VAL A 122 -11.42 6.80 -3.22
CA VAL A 122 -11.42 5.33 -3.22
C VAL A 122 -12.77 4.85 -2.67
N ASN A 123 -13.44 3.95 -3.41
CA ASN A 123 -14.64 3.25 -2.98
C ASN A 123 -14.28 2.20 -1.91
N GLY A 124 -13.94 2.72 -0.72
CA GLY A 124 -13.41 1.94 0.40
C GLY A 124 -14.47 1.12 1.15
N SER A 125 -14.17 0.81 2.41
CA SER A 125 -15.01 -0.06 3.26
C SER A 125 -15.27 -1.45 2.67
N ARG A 126 -14.30 -1.94 1.88
CA ARG A 126 -14.34 -3.24 1.22
C ARG A 126 -13.09 -4.03 1.61
N ILE A 127 -13.28 -5.28 1.97
CA ILE A 127 -12.21 -6.26 2.08
C ILE A 127 -12.31 -7.12 0.83
N HIS A 128 -11.26 -7.07 0.02
CA HIS A 128 -11.15 -7.94 -1.15
C HIS A 128 -10.36 -9.19 -0.77
N GLY A 129 -10.71 -10.32 -1.41
CA GLY A 129 -10.19 -11.63 -1.02
C GLY A 129 -10.85 -12.19 0.23
N VAL A 130 -10.29 -13.28 0.72
CA VAL A 130 -10.82 -14.07 1.84
C VAL A 130 -9.71 -14.34 2.84
N TYR A 131 -9.99 -14.07 4.11
CA TYR A 131 -9.11 -14.46 5.20
C TYR A 131 -9.34 -15.94 5.56
N PRO A 132 -8.30 -16.72 5.91
CA PRO A 132 -8.48 -18.10 6.34
C PRO A 132 -9.42 -18.20 7.55
N ASP A 133 -10.40 -19.09 7.45
CA ASP A 133 -11.32 -19.45 8.53
C ASP A 133 -10.61 -20.23 9.66
N SER A 134 -9.49 -20.87 9.33
CA SER A 134 -8.64 -21.56 10.28
C SER A 134 -7.17 -21.45 9.92
N MET A 135 -6.35 -21.31 10.96
CA MET A 135 -4.90 -21.37 10.87
C MET A 135 -4.33 -22.79 10.82
N LYS A 136 -5.21 -23.79 10.94
CA LYS A 136 -4.85 -25.20 10.88
C LYS A 136 -4.68 -25.63 9.43
N GLY A 137 -3.74 -26.56 9.18
CA GLY A 137 -3.34 -27.02 7.84
C GLY A 137 -4.38 -27.87 7.10
N ASN A 138 -5.66 -27.54 7.22
CA ASN A 138 -6.77 -28.15 6.49
C ASN A 138 -7.81 -27.10 6.01
N SER A 139 -7.55 -25.80 6.21
CA SER A 139 -8.35 -24.74 5.60
C SER A 139 -8.05 -24.63 4.10
N LEU A 140 -9.06 -24.26 3.30
CA LEU A 140 -8.91 -24.01 1.87
C LEU A 140 -7.87 -22.92 1.57
N TYR A 141 -7.68 -21.97 2.48
CA TYR A 141 -6.82 -20.80 2.31
C TYR A 141 -5.55 -20.85 3.16
N CYS A 142 -5.25 -22.01 3.76
CA CYS A 142 -4.04 -22.24 4.55
C CYS A 142 -3.43 -23.61 4.24
N MET A 143 -2.20 -23.66 3.72
CA MET A 143 -1.59 -24.91 3.25
C MET A 143 -1.42 -25.97 4.34
N ARG A 144 -1.69 -27.23 3.98
CA ARG A 144 -1.43 -28.43 4.79
C ARG A 144 0.08 -28.65 4.94
N GLY A 145 0.57 -28.77 6.17
CA GLY A 145 2.01 -28.93 6.46
C GLY A 145 2.57 -28.07 7.59
N GLY A 146 1.76 -27.19 8.21
CA GLY A 146 1.99 -26.81 9.61
C GLY A 146 2.78 -25.54 9.89
N GLN A 147 2.63 -24.49 9.07
CA GLN A 147 3.21 -23.17 9.41
C GLN A 147 2.29 -21.96 9.18
N GLY A 148 0.99 -22.16 8.95
CA GLY A 148 0.08 -21.02 8.78
C GLY A 148 0.34 -20.21 7.51
N ARG A 149 0.80 -20.86 6.43
CA ARG A 149 1.03 -20.22 5.14
C ARG A 149 -0.29 -19.93 4.45
N VAL A 150 -0.63 -18.66 4.35
CA VAL A 150 -1.85 -18.18 3.68
C VAL A 150 -1.71 -18.31 2.17
N ILE A 151 -2.75 -18.85 1.52
CA ILE A 151 -2.89 -18.88 0.07
C ILE A 151 -3.69 -17.64 -0.36
N PRO A 152 -3.11 -16.70 -1.13
CA PRO A 152 -3.84 -15.54 -1.62
C PRO A 152 -5.04 -15.96 -2.47
N THR A 153 -6.17 -15.30 -2.26
CA THR A 153 -7.37 -15.43 -3.10
C THR A 153 -7.45 -14.39 -4.20
N MET A 154 -6.52 -13.43 -4.18
CA MET A 154 -6.33 -12.44 -5.23
C MET A 154 -4.91 -12.51 -5.74
N GLY A 155 -4.73 -12.20 -7.02
CA GLY A 155 -3.41 -12.04 -7.62
C GLY A 155 -2.70 -10.79 -7.11
N TRP A 156 -1.38 -10.88 -6.98
CA TRP A 156 -0.52 -9.71 -6.73
C TRP A 156 -0.72 -8.61 -7.78
N GLU A 157 -0.93 -9.00 -9.03
CA GLU A 157 -1.17 -8.10 -10.15
C GLU A 157 -2.47 -7.30 -9.99
N GLY A 158 -3.50 -7.85 -9.33
CA GLY A 158 -4.85 -7.27 -9.30
C GLY A 158 -4.95 -5.88 -8.66
N VAL A 159 -4.00 -5.50 -7.80
CA VAL A 159 -3.97 -4.17 -7.19
C VAL A 159 -3.32 -3.11 -8.08
N TRP A 160 -2.62 -3.50 -9.16
CA TRP A 160 -1.87 -2.59 -10.04
C TRP A 160 -2.67 -2.13 -11.26
N LYS A 161 -3.69 -2.89 -11.69
CA LYS A 161 -4.53 -2.56 -12.86
C LYS A 161 -5.12 -1.14 -12.80
N PRO A 162 -5.74 -0.69 -11.67
CA PRO A 162 -6.27 0.67 -11.58
C PRO A 162 -5.20 1.73 -11.80
N LEU A 163 -4.01 1.55 -11.21
CA LEU A 163 -2.90 2.50 -11.34
C LEU A 163 -2.40 2.55 -12.78
N ALA A 164 -2.24 1.41 -13.43
CA ALA A 164 -1.84 1.34 -14.83
C ALA A 164 -2.83 2.09 -15.75
N GLN A 165 -4.12 1.83 -15.61
CA GLN A 165 -5.17 2.52 -16.38
C GLN A 165 -5.27 4.02 -16.04
N TRP A 166 -4.96 4.42 -14.80
CA TRP A 166 -4.88 5.83 -14.41
C TRP A 166 -3.67 6.53 -15.03
N LEU A 167 -2.53 5.84 -15.15
CA LEU A 167 -1.35 6.32 -15.86
C LEU A 167 -1.54 6.37 -17.39
N GLY A 168 -2.58 5.74 -17.91
CA GLY A 168 -2.94 5.78 -19.34
C GLY A 168 -2.52 4.53 -20.12
N VAL A 169 -2.22 3.42 -19.43
CA VAL A 169 -2.04 2.13 -20.09
C VAL A 169 -3.40 1.66 -20.62
N GLU A 170 -3.47 1.43 -21.92
CA GLU A 170 -4.65 0.88 -22.58
C GLU A 170 -4.81 -0.60 -22.26
N ASP A 171 -6.05 -1.08 -22.17
CA ASP A 171 -6.34 -2.49 -21.84
C ASP A 171 -5.67 -3.47 -22.82
N ALA A 172 -5.56 -3.11 -24.09
CA ALA A 172 -4.89 -3.91 -25.13
C ALA A 172 -3.38 -4.13 -24.86
N ARG A 173 -2.77 -3.32 -23.99
CA ARG A 173 -1.35 -3.39 -23.61
C ARG A 173 -1.15 -3.88 -22.18
N MET A 174 -2.22 -4.24 -21.47
CA MET A 174 -2.14 -4.60 -20.06
C MET A 174 -1.26 -5.84 -19.85
N SER A 175 -1.28 -6.81 -20.77
CA SER A 175 -0.45 -8.02 -20.69
C SER A 175 1.05 -7.75 -20.82
N GLU A 176 1.47 -6.57 -21.33
CA GLU A 176 2.89 -6.18 -21.40
C GLU A 176 3.47 -5.85 -20.01
N ILE A 177 2.63 -5.34 -19.10
CA ILE A 177 3.04 -4.89 -17.76
C ILE A 177 2.51 -5.78 -16.63
N MET A 178 1.44 -6.53 -16.90
CA MET A 178 0.77 -7.44 -15.99
C MET A 178 0.54 -8.79 -16.68
N PRO A 179 1.61 -9.54 -16.97
CA PRO A 179 1.56 -10.72 -17.85
C PRO A 179 0.69 -11.87 -17.31
N ASN A 180 0.27 -11.83 -16.05
CA ASN A 180 -0.62 -12.83 -15.46
C ASN A 180 -2.05 -12.33 -15.25
N HIS A 181 -2.43 -11.12 -15.71
CA HIS A 181 -3.75 -10.56 -15.40
C HIS A 181 -4.88 -11.46 -15.91
N ASP A 182 -4.70 -12.10 -17.07
CA ASP A 182 -5.66 -13.02 -17.69
C ASP A 182 -5.81 -14.36 -16.95
N ARG A 183 -4.95 -14.62 -15.96
CA ARG A 183 -5.08 -15.79 -15.09
C ARG A 183 -6.07 -15.56 -13.96
N PHE A 184 -6.53 -14.33 -13.77
CA PHE A 184 -7.49 -13.96 -12.73
C PHE A 184 -8.79 -13.50 -13.38
N PRO A 185 -9.95 -13.93 -12.85
CA PRO A 185 -11.23 -13.39 -13.30
C PRO A 185 -11.33 -11.91 -12.92
N ASP A 186 -12.09 -11.12 -13.68
CA ASP A 186 -12.18 -9.66 -13.49
C ASP A 186 -12.61 -9.26 -12.09
N GLU A 187 -13.42 -10.07 -11.40
CA GLU A 187 -13.85 -9.81 -10.01
C GLU A 187 -12.70 -9.87 -9.00
N GLN A 188 -11.57 -10.49 -9.35
CA GLN A 188 -10.34 -10.53 -8.54
C GLN A 188 -9.37 -9.39 -8.89
N LEU A 189 -9.71 -8.55 -9.86
CA LEU A 189 -8.93 -7.38 -10.23
C LEU A 189 -9.63 -6.12 -9.72
N LEU A 190 -8.87 -5.18 -9.15
CA LEU A 190 -9.43 -3.87 -8.84
C LEU A 190 -9.68 -3.11 -10.15
N THR A 191 -10.76 -2.33 -10.17
CA THR A 191 -11.13 -1.45 -11.28
C THR A 191 -10.63 -0.02 -11.05
N LYS A 192 -10.40 0.73 -12.13
CA LYS A 192 -10.06 2.16 -12.04
C LYS A 192 -11.12 2.95 -11.29
N GLU A 193 -12.39 2.62 -11.47
CA GLU A 193 -13.53 3.28 -10.83
C GLU A 193 -13.56 3.00 -9.31
N GLN A 194 -13.10 1.83 -8.86
CA GLN A 194 -13.00 1.57 -7.43
C GLN A 194 -11.94 2.42 -6.74
N VAL A 195 -10.92 2.88 -7.47
CA VAL A 195 -9.74 3.55 -6.88
C VAL A 195 -9.69 5.06 -7.18
N PHE A 196 -10.13 5.48 -8.37
CA PHE A 196 -9.94 6.83 -8.90
C PHE A 196 -11.25 7.51 -9.36
N ALA A 197 -12.44 6.95 -9.08
CA ALA A 197 -13.72 7.48 -9.58
C ALA A 197 -14.08 8.86 -9.03
#